data_AF-A0A537TTW4-F1
#
_entry.id   AF-A0A537TTW4-F1
#
_cell.length_a   1.000
_cell.length_b   1.000
_cell.length_c   1.000
_cell.angle_alpha   90.00
_cell.angle_beta   90.00
_cell.angle_gamma   90.00
#
_symmetry.space_group_name_H-M   'P 1'
#
loop_
_entity.id
_entity.type
_entity.pdbx_description
1 polymer ?
#
loop_
_entity_poly.entity_id
_entity_poly.type
_entity_poly.pdbx_seq_one_letter_code
_entity_poly.pdbx_strand_id
1 'polypeptide(L)'
;MSRVARAQSYPTRPIRLILTTAAGGSPDIIARLIGQWLSERLGQPIVVENRTGAGSNIGTEIALRAPPDGYTLLLAISANAINAAVS
;
A
#
# COMPACT_ATOMS: atom_id res chain seq x y z
N MET A 1 -16.05 3.30 -37.20
CA MET A 1 -14.67 3.58 -36.71
C MET A 1 -14.39 2.64 -35.53
N SER A 2 -13.46 1.69 -35.67
CA SER A 2 -13.04 0.83 -34.56
C SER A 2 -12.14 1.59 -33.59
N ARG A 3 -12.43 1.52 -32.30
CA ARG A 3 -11.58 2.06 -31.23
C ARG A 3 -10.52 1.02 -30.89
N VAL A 4 -9.25 1.35 -31.08
CA VAL A 4 -8.12 0.52 -30.64
C VAL A 4 -7.94 0.73 -29.14
N ALA A 5 -8.08 -0.33 -28.34
CA ALA A 5 -7.71 -0.31 -26.93
C ALA A 5 -6.21 -0.68 -26.81
N ARG A 6 -5.40 0.17 -26.16
CA ARG A 6 -4.04 -0.17 -25.73
C ARG A 6 -4.07 -0.56 -24.26
N ALA A 7 -3.62 -1.77 -23.95
CA ALA A 7 -3.33 -2.15 -22.57
C ALA A 7 -2.21 -1.23 -22.05
N GLN A 8 -2.47 -0.50 -20.96
CA GLN A 8 -1.43 0.28 -20.30
C GLN A 8 -0.51 -0.66 -19.51
N SER A 9 0.79 -0.44 -19.61
CA SER A 9 1.78 -1.16 -18.80
C SER A 9 1.66 -0.69 -17.35
N TYR A 10 1.23 -1.57 -16.44
CA TYR A 10 1.28 -1.26 -15.02
C TYR A 10 2.73 -1.34 -14.50
N PRO A 11 3.17 -0.45 -13.61
CA PRO A 11 2.51 0.78 -13.16
C PRO A 11 2.85 2.01 -14.04
N THR A 12 1.89 2.93 -14.20
CA THR A 12 2.05 4.20 -14.95
C THR A 12 2.15 5.44 -14.05
N ARG A 13 1.99 5.27 -12.74
CA ARG A 13 2.03 6.32 -11.72
C ARG A 13 2.55 5.75 -10.40
N PRO A 14 2.92 6.59 -9.42
CA PRO A 14 3.35 6.13 -8.11
C PRO A 14 2.31 5.24 -7.41
N ILE A 15 2.79 4.25 -6.67
CA ILE A 15 1.98 3.35 -5.85
C ILE A 15 2.09 3.78 -4.39
N ARG A 16 0.98 3.77 -3.66
CA ARG A 16 0.91 4.08 -2.24
C ARG A 16 1.03 2.80 -1.42
N LEU A 17 1.95 2.76 -0.47
CA LEU A 17 2.09 1.68 0.50
C LEU A 17 1.62 2.18 1.86
N ILE A 18 0.41 1.77 2.26
CA ILE A 18 -0.19 2.13 3.54
C ILE A 18 0.41 1.27 4.64
N LEU A 19 0.88 1.93 5.69
CA LEU A 19 1.36 1.30 6.92
C LEU A 19 0.46 1.71 8.09
N THR A 20 0.09 0.77 8.96
CA THR A 20 -0.83 1.05 10.08
C THR A 20 -0.11 1.38 11.40
N THR A 21 1.21 1.57 11.35
CA THR A 21 2.06 1.92 12.48
C THR A 21 2.66 3.32 12.34
N ALA A 22 3.10 3.90 13.45
CA ALA A 22 3.75 5.21 13.47
C ALA A 22 5.06 5.21 12.66
N ALA A 23 5.42 6.38 12.15
CA ALA A 23 6.68 6.58 11.42
C ALA A 23 7.90 6.42 12.34
N GLY A 24 9.03 6.02 11.77
CA GLY A 24 10.31 5.89 12.48
C GLY A 24 10.51 4.62 13.30
N GLY A 25 9.48 3.81 13.52
CA GLY A 25 9.61 2.48 14.14
C GLY A 25 10.14 1.42 13.17
N SER A 26 10.53 0.25 13.69
CA SER A 26 11.03 -0.87 12.87
C SER A 26 10.11 -1.25 11.68
N PRO A 27 8.77 -1.30 11.82
CA PRO A 27 7.89 -1.56 10.69
C PRO A 27 7.96 -0.49 9.59
N ASP A 28 8.18 0.78 9.95
CA ASP A 28 8.31 1.88 8.99
C ASP A 28 9.62 1.78 8.20
N ILE A 29 10.71 1.42 8.88
CA ILE A 29 12.00 1.17 8.23
C ILE A 29 11.87 0.01 7.24
N ILE A 30 11.25 -1.10 7.64
CA ILE A 30 11.01 -2.25 6.76
C ILE A 30 10.12 -1.84 5.56
N ALA A 31 9.06 -1.08 5.78
CA ALA A 31 8.18 -0.60 4.71
C ALA A 31 8.94 0.24 3.69
N ARG A 32 9.86 1.10 4.14
CA ARG A 32 10.70 1.94 3.27
C ARG A 32 11.72 1.12 2.47
N LEU A 33 12.33 0.11 3.08
CA LEU A 33 13.23 -0.82 2.37
C LEU A 33 12.49 -1.61 1.29
N ILE A 34 11.30 -2.12 1.60
CA ILE A 34 10.43 -2.81 0.63
C ILE A 34 10.03 -1.85 -0.49
N GLY A 35 9.60 -0.63 -0.13
CA GLY A 35 9.18 0.39 -1.09
C GLY A 35 10.30 0.77 -2.06
N GLN A 36 11.53 0.92 -1.56
CA GLN A 36 12.69 1.18 -2.41
C GLN A 36 12.93 0.02 -3.40
N TRP A 37 12.99 -1.22 -2.91
CA TRP A 37 13.22 -2.40 -3.76
C TRP A 37 12.13 -2.56 -4.84
N LEU A 38 10.87 -2.35 -4.47
CA LEU A 38 9.74 -2.38 -5.41
C LEU A 38 9.83 -1.24 -6.42
N SER A 39 10.23 -0.04 -6.00
CA SER A 39 10.39 1.10 -6.89
C SER A 39 11.44 0.84 -7.97
N GLU A 40 12.56 0.22 -7.61
CA GLU A 40 13.63 -0.16 -8.54
C GLU A 40 13.13 -1.19 -9.57
N ARG A 41 12.30 -2.14 -9.14
CA ARG A 41 11.80 -3.22 -10.00
C ARG A 41 10.62 -2.82 -10.89
N LEU A 42 9.78 -1.90 -10.41
CA LEU A 42 8.55 -1.48 -11.10
C LEU A 42 8.73 -0.19 -11.92
N GLY A 43 9.83 0.54 -11.72
CA GLY A 43 10.10 1.78 -12.44
C GLY A 43 9.17 2.95 -12.06
N GLN A 44 8.40 2.80 -10.99
CA GLN A 44 7.54 3.83 -10.43
C GLN A 44 7.79 3.97 -8.92
N PRO A 45 7.74 5.19 -8.37
CA PRO A 45 7.92 5.42 -6.94
C PRO A 45 6.91 4.65 -6.10
N ILE A 46 7.37 4.09 -4.98
CA ILE A 46 6.51 3.61 -3.90
C ILE A 46 6.51 4.63 -2.77
N VAL A 47 5.34 5.19 -2.47
CA VAL A 47 5.15 6.21 -1.42
C VAL A 47 4.62 5.54 -0.16
N VAL A 48 5.45 5.50 0.89
CA VAL A 48 5.05 4.98 2.20
C VAL A 48 4.21 6.01 2.95
N GLU A 49 3.00 5.62 3.35
CA GLU A 49 2.08 6.46 4.13
C GLU A 49 1.71 5.79 5.46
N ASN A 50 2.12 6.41 6.56
CA ASN A 50 1.75 5.98 7.91
C ASN A 50 0.32 6.46 8.24
N ARG A 51 -0.63 5.53 8.37
CA ARG A 51 -2.04 5.75 8.70
C ARG A 51 -2.40 4.98 9.97
N THR A 52 -2.01 5.54 11.12
CA THR A 52 -2.24 4.95 12.45
C THR A 52 -3.66 5.21 12.98
N GLY A 53 -4.06 4.41 13.97
CA GLY A 53 -5.27 4.62 14.76
C GLY A 53 -6.23 3.42 14.76
N ALA A 54 -7.16 3.42 15.73
CA ALA A 54 -8.14 2.34 15.98
C ALA A 54 -7.53 0.93 15.90
N GLY A 55 -6.38 0.71 16.55
CA GLY A 55 -5.72 -0.59 16.56
C GLY A 55 -5.13 -1.07 15.23
N SER A 56 -5.04 -0.22 14.19
CA SER A 56 -4.70 -0.50 12.78
C SER A 56 -5.90 -0.49 11.82
N ASN A 57 -7.13 -0.33 12.31
CA ASN A 57 -8.31 -0.41 11.46
C ASN A 57 -8.43 0.78 10.51
N ILE A 58 -7.99 1.99 10.89
CA ILE A 58 -8.09 3.18 10.03
C ILE A 58 -7.28 3.00 8.74
N GLY A 59 -5.99 2.63 8.84
CA GLY A 59 -5.16 2.40 7.66
C GLY A 59 -5.63 1.21 6.82
N THR A 60 -6.16 0.17 7.49
CA THR A 60 -6.74 -1.00 6.81
C THR A 60 -7.99 -0.59 6.01
N GLU A 61 -8.89 0.20 6.58
CA GLU A 61 -10.09 0.69 5.92
C GLU A 61 -9.77 1.61 4.73
N ILE A 62 -8.75 2.46 4.84
CA ILE A 62 -8.26 3.28 3.72
C ILE A 62 -7.83 2.38 2.55
N ALA A 63 -7.08 1.32 2.82
CA ALA A 63 -6.65 0.38 1.78
C ALA A 63 -7.82 -0.41 1.20
N LEU A 64 -8.76 -0.86 2.05
CA LEU A 64 -9.95 -1.60 1.62
C LEU A 64 -10.89 -0.78 0.74
N ARG A 65 -11.04 0.53 1.01
CA ARG A 65 -11.88 1.45 0.22
C ARG A 65 -11.18 1.98 -1.02
N ALA A 66 -9.90 1.70 -1.21
CA ALA A 66 -9.17 2.15 -2.39
C ALA A 66 -9.66 1.42 -3.66
N PRO A 67 -9.54 2.05 -4.84
CA PRO A 67 -9.79 1.35 -6.10
C PRO A 67 -8.93 0.06 -6.17
N PRO A 68 -9.49 -1.08 -6.62
CA PRO A 68 -8.76 -2.33 -6.75
C PRO A 68 -7.89 -2.33 -8.02
N ASP A 69 -7.08 -1.29 -8.21
CA ASP A 69 -6.28 -1.01 -9.40
C ASP A 69 -4.78 -1.22 -9.19
N GLY A 70 -4.39 -1.70 -8.00
CA GLY A 70 -3.00 -1.98 -7.62
C GLY A 70 -2.18 -0.76 -7.24
N TYR A 71 -2.75 0.45 -7.16
CA TYR A 71 -2.00 1.65 -6.76
C TYR A 71 -2.10 1.99 -5.27
N THR A 72 -2.87 1.22 -4.50
CA THR A 72 -2.89 1.28 -3.04
C THR A 72 -2.66 -0.12 -2.50
N LEU A 73 -1.55 -0.29 -1.79
CA LEU A 73 -1.15 -1.54 -1.16
C LEU A 73 -1.16 -1.35 0.36
N LEU A 74 -1.48 -2.40 1.11
CA LEU A 74 -1.39 -2.42 2.57
C LEU A 74 -0.20 -3.29 2.98
N LEU A 75 0.74 -2.73 3.74
CA LEU A 75 1.72 -3.56 4.44
C LEU A 75 1.08 -4.06 5.74
N ALA A 76 0.49 -5.26 5.68
CA ALA A 76 -0.14 -5.88 6.84
C ALA A 76 0.91 -6.39 7.83
N ILE A 77 0.69 -6.09 9.11
CA ILE A 77 1.43 -6.61 10.26
C ILE A 77 0.49 -7.48 11.11
N SER A 78 1.03 -8.14 12.14
CA SER A 78 0.27 -9.04 13.01
C SER A 78 -0.99 -8.40 13.61
N ALA A 79 -0.93 -7.10 13.95
CA ALA A 79 -2.08 -6.37 14.47
C ALA A 79 -3.26 -6.32 13.48
N ASN A 80 -3.01 -6.20 12.16
CA ASN A 80 -4.07 -6.22 11.15
C ASN A 80 -4.76 -7.58 11.12
N ALA A 81 -4.00 -8.67 11.21
CA ALA A 81 -4.53 -10.03 11.21
C ALA A 81 -5.35 -10.34 12.47
N ILE A 82 -4.86 -9.91 13.64
CA ILE A 82 -5.58 -10.06 14.91
C ILE A 82 -6.92 -9.33 14.84
N ASN A 83 -6.93 -8.08 14.40
CA ASN A 83 -8.17 -7.31 14.32
C ASN A 83 -9.18 -7.88 13.33
N ALA A 84 -8.71 -8.44 12.20
CA ALA A 84 -9.56 -9.10 11.23
C ALA A 84 -10.22 -10.38 11.77
N ALA A 85 -9.62 -11.05 12.76
CA ALA A 85 -10.17 -12.25 13.38
C ALA A 85 -11.22 -11.96 14.48
N VAL A 86 -11.22 -10.75 15.04
CA VAL A 86 -12.11 -10.35 16.15
C VAL A 86 -13.21 -9.37 15.75
N SER A 87 -13.19 -8.89 14.50
CA SER A 87 -14.22 -8.00 13.91
C SER A 87 -15.18 -8.82 13.06
#